data_AF-A0A4Z2J623-F1
#
_entry.id   AF-A0A4Z2J623-F1
#
_cell.length_a   1.000
_cell.length_b   1.000
_cell.length_c   1.000
_cell.angle_alpha   90.00
_cell.angle_beta   90.00
_cell.angle_gamma   90.00
#
_symmetry.space_group_name_H-M   'P 1'
#
loop_
_entity.id
_entity.type
_entity.pdbx_description
1 polymer ?
#
loop_
_entity_poly.entity_id
_entity_poly.type
_entity_poly.pdbx_seq_one_letter_code
_entity_poly.pdbx_strand_id
1 'polypeptide(L)'
;MPDTHRIIIYAHGKLSLGADAGTYFPSVKRDPGRYLQPCSDSVKSWLRSMKSAGKVLILITSSHMNDVEESEGLPSLDKPGWYSQGNWPHLHELVKTMTGKPEPKVVYFGDSMRSDMFPASSFGKWETVMIVEEMEGEGVPKSDAAVSNEAQVEPLEKKGKFEEQGMKSPSDASNQWGSYFVDVSQSGGGDEESQKLTWCCHSIHKYSTMAIPSVEHIADLPLDYKFPRFSPDKPCTTGYYPRPPDSLLKRCESLS
;
A
#
# COMPACT_ATOMS: atom_id res chain seq x y z
N MET A 1 -10.09 -9.21 -27.72
CA MET A 1 -8.67 -8.86 -27.47
C MET A 1 -8.25 -9.39 -26.10
N PRO A 2 -7.65 -10.59 -26.02
CA PRO A 2 -7.08 -11.16 -24.80
C PRO A 2 -5.59 -10.87 -24.59
N ASP A 3 -4.96 -9.99 -25.39
CA ASP A 3 -3.50 -9.93 -25.50
C ASP A 3 -2.81 -8.99 -24.49
N THR A 4 -3.38 -7.83 -24.16
CA THR A 4 -2.70 -6.86 -23.26
C THR A 4 -2.49 -7.40 -21.85
N HIS A 5 -3.49 -8.10 -21.29
CA HIS A 5 -3.38 -8.70 -19.96
C HIS A 5 -2.26 -9.76 -19.90
N ARG A 6 -2.16 -10.60 -20.94
CA ARG A 6 -1.09 -11.60 -21.06
C ARG A 6 0.28 -10.97 -21.25
N ILE A 7 0.37 -9.88 -21.98
CA ILE A 7 1.62 -9.13 -22.16
C ILE A 7 2.10 -8.57 -20.82
N ILE A 8 1.21 -8.00 -20.00
CA ILE A 8 1.56 -7.51 -18.66
C ILE A 8 2.04 -8.66 -17.77
N ILE A 9 1.30 -9.78 -17.75
CA ILE A 9 1.73 -10.98 -17.01
C ILE A 9 3.11 -11.44 -17.47
N TYR A 10 3.38 -11.44 -18.77
CA TYR A 10 4.69 -11.84 -19.30
C TYR A 10 5.79 -10.87 -18.89
N ALA A 11 5.57 -9.56 -19.05
CA ALA A 11 6.55 -8.53 -18.71
C ALA A 11 6.93 -8.54 -17.22
N HIS A 12 5.96 -8.81 -16.33
CA HIS A 12 6.15 -8.86 -14.88
C HIS A 12 6.30 -10.28 -14.33
N GLY A 13 6.36 -11.29 -15.21
CA GLY A 13 6.32 -12.71 -14.83
C GLY A 13 7.66 -13.26 -14.36
N LYS A 14 7.59 -14.41 -13.66
CA LYS A 14 8.74 -15.17 -13.12
C LYS A 14 9.85 -15.40 -14.15
N LEU A 15 9.46 -15.78 -15.38
CA LEU A 15 10.40 -16.05 -16.47
C LEU A 15 11.20 -14.79 -16.85
N SER A 16 10.55 -13.63 -16.88
CA SER A 16 11.19 -12.37 -17.25
C SER A 16 12.14 -11.86 -16.17
N LEU A 17 11.80 -12.04 -14.89
CA LEU A 17 12.68 -11.68 -13.78
C LEU A 17 13.96 -12.54 -13.74
N GLY A 18 13.81 -13.87 -13.86
CA GLY A 18 14.91 -14.83 -13.75
C GLY A 18 15.83 -14.86 -14.96
N ALA A 19 15.28 -14.65 -16.17
CA ALA A 19 16.07 -14.61 -17.42
C ALA A 19 16.60 -13.21 -17.76
N ASP A 20 16.31 -12.19 -16.93
CA ASP A 20 16.53 -10.78 -17.25
C ASP A 20 15.94 -10.39 -18.63
N ALA A 21 14.79 -10.98 -18.94
CA ALA A 21 14.13 -10.82 -20.24
C ALA A 21 13.15 -9.65 -20.23
N GLY A 22 12.94 -9.06 -21.41
CA GLY A 22 12.13 -7.85 -21.57
C GLY A 22 12.90 -6.58 -21.20
N THR A 23 12.19 -5.49 -20.95
CA THR A 23 12.80 -4.18 -20.65
C THR A 23 12.59 -3.73 -19.20
N TYR A 24 11.56 -4.24 -18.52
CA TYR A 24 11.17 -3.79 -17.19
C TYR A 24 12.22 -4.14 -16.13
N PHE A 25 12.41 -5.43 -15.80
CA PHE A 25 13.36 -5.85 -14.77
C PHE A 25 14.81 -5.43 -15.06
N PRO A 26 15.33 -5.53 -16.31
CA PRO A 26 16.67 -5.04 -16.61
C PRO A 26 16.83 -3.53 -16.36
N SER A 27 15.80 -2.73 -16.68
CA SER A 27 15.86 -1.28 -16.44
C SER A 27 15.82 -0.94 -14.96
N VAL A 28 14.98 -1.64 -14.18
CA VAL A 28 14.92 -1.48 -12.72
C VAL A 28 16.24 -1.90 -12.06
N LYS A 29 16.85 -3.02 -12.50
CA LYS A 29 18.14 -3.47 -11.97
C LYS A 29 19.29 -2.52 -12.34
N ARG A 30 19.26 -1.94 -13.54
CA ARG A 30 20.30 -1.01 -14.02
C ARG A 30 20.30 0.30 -13.24
N ASP A 31 19.12 0.83 -12.92
CA ASP A 31 18.97 2.11 -12.24
C ASP A 31 17.78 2.07 -11.26
N PRO A 32 17.93 1.40 -10.11
CA PRO A 32 16.82 1.20 -9.18
C PRO A 32 16.30 2.51 -8.59
N GLY A 33 17.17 3.52 -8.41
CA GLY A 33 16.78 4.81 -7.85
C GLY A 33 15.77 5.58 -8.71
N ARG A 34 15.71 5.30 -10.01
CA ARG A 34 14.72 5.87 -10.92
C ARG A 34 13.32 5.27 -10.78
N TYR A 35 13.21 4.05 -10.27
CA TYR A 35 11.95 3.30 -10.27
C TYR A 35 11.46 2.91 -8.87
N LEU A 36 12.34 2.87 -7.88
CA LEU A 36 12.05 2.42 -6.53
C LEU A 36 12.41 3.52 -5.54
N GLN A 37 11.44 3.86 -4.69
CA GLN A 37 11.68 4.72 -3.55
C GLN A 37 12.44 3.94 -2.46
N PRO A 38 13.60 4.44 -1.99
CA PRO A 38 14.30 3.80 -0.88
C PRO A 38 13.48 3.86 0.40
N CYS A 39 13.54 2.78 1.18
CA CYS A 39 12.93 2.74 2.49
C CYS A 39 13.64 3.72 3.45
N SER A 40 12.86 4.55 4.12
CA SER A 40 13.37 5.56 5.05
C SER A 40 14.03 4.95 6.28
N ASP A 41 14.99 5.68 6.87
CA ASP A 41 15.60 5.28 8.14
C ASP A 41 14.61 5.31 9.31
N SER A 42 13.58 6.15 9.22
CA SER A 42 12.45 6.16 10.16
C SER A 42 11.71 4.81 10.14
N VAL A 43 11.32 4.32 8.96
CA VAL A 43 10.63 3.01 8.83
C VAL A 43 11.52 1.86 9.30
N LYS A 44 12.81 1.87 8.93
CA LYS A 44 13.77 0.86 9.44
C LYS A 44 13.87 0.88 10.96
N SER A 45 13.92 2.06 11.56
CA SER A 45 13.99 2.23 13.02
C SER A 45 12.69 1.80 13.70
N TRP A 46 11.54 2.10 13.09
CA TRP A 46 10.23 1.67 13.55
C TRP A 46 10.08 0.14 13.55
N LEU A 47 10.49 -0.54 12.48
CA LEU A 47 10.49 -2.01 12.44
C LEU A 47 11.41 -2.62 13.52
N ARG A 48 12.59 -2.02 13.77
CA ARG A 48 13.48 -2.44 14.85
C ARG A 48 12.87 -2.21 16.24
N SER A 49 12.17 -1.09 16.44
CA SER A 49 11.51 -0.78 17.72
C SER A 49 10.36 -1.74 18.00
N MET A 50 9.57 -2.10 16.97
CA MET A 50 8.53 -3.13 17.05
C MET A 50 9.09 -4.48 17.49
N LYS A 51 10.20 -4.92 16.88
CA LYS A 51 10.88 -6.16 17.28
C LYS A 51 11.40 -6.09 18.73
N SER A 52 12.00 -4.96 19.11
CA SER A 52 12.52 -4.73 20.47
C SER A 52 11.40 -4.70 21.53
N ALA A 53 10.21 -4.25 21.15
CA ALA A 53 8.99 -4.30 21.96
C ALA A 53 8.30 -5.69 21.99
N GLY A 54 8.97 -6.72 21.47
CA GLY A 54 8.48 -8.10 21.47
C GLY A 54 7.34 -8.37 20.48
N LYS A 55 7.19 -7.55 19.43
CA LYS A 55 6.23 -7.81 18.36
C LYS A 55 6.82 -8.80 17.35
N VAL A 56 5.98 -9.71 16.87
CA VAL A 56 6.31 -10.59 15.74
C VAL A 56 6.07 -9.82 14.45
N LEU A 57 7.07 -9.77 13.58
CA LEU A 57 7.00 -9.14 12.27
C LEU A 57 7.08 -10.22 11.18
N ILE A 58 6.15 -10.18 10.24
CA ILE A 58 6.06 -11.12 9.12
C ILE A 58 5.90 -10.30 7.85
N LEU A 59 6.71 -10.60 6.83
CA LEU A 59 6.53 -10.09 5.48
C LEU A 59 5.75 -11.13 4.66
N ILE A 60 4.64 -10.70 4.07
CA ILE A 60 3.85 -11.51 3.14
C ILE A 60 3.91 -10.81 1.80
N THR A 61 4.38 -11.52 0.77
CA THR A 61 4.48 -10.95 -0.57
C THR A 61 4.05 -11.98 -1.61
N SER A 62 3.38 -11.51 -2.66
CA SER A 62 3.08 -12.30 -3.86
C SER A 62 4.27 -12.37 -4.82
N SER A 63 5.32 -11.56 -4.60
CA SER A 63 6.54 -11.58 -5.42
C SER A 63 7.36 -12.83 -5.16
N HIS A 64 7.87 -13.44 -6.22
CA HIS A 64 8.81 -14.56 -6.09
C HIS A 64 10.17 -14.08 -5.58
N MET A 65 10.74 -14.81 -4.63
CA MET A 65 12.15 -14.70 -4.24
C MET A 65 12.92 -15.81 -4.96
N ASN A 66 13.98 -15.46 -5.67
CA ASN A 66 14.76 -16.42 -6.46
C ASN A 66 15.54 -17.45 -5.61
N ASP A 67 15.66 -17.21 -4.30
CA ASP A 67 16.56 -17.97 -3.42
C ASP A 67 15.89 -19.13 -2.67
N VAL A 68 14.62 -19.45 -2.95
CA VAL A 68 13.97 -20.62 -2.35
C VAL A 68 14.01 -21.75 -3.38
N GLU A 69 14.99 -22.65 -3.23
CA GLU A 69 14.98 -23.93 -3.91
C GLU A 69 13.59 -24.57 -3.76
N GLU A 70 13.09 -25.16 -4.85
CA GLU A 70 11.79 -25.81 -4.94
C GLU A 70 11.76 -27.01 -3.97
N SER A 71 11.56 -26.73 -2.68
CA SER A 71 11.41 -27.76 -1.65
C SER A 71 10.01 -28.35 -1.77
N GLU A 72 9.94 -29.67 -1.92
CA GLU A 72 8.66 -30.39 -1.93
C GLU A 72 7.99 -30.29 -0.55
N GLY A 73 6.92 -29.51 -0.48
CA GLY A 73 6.07 -29.37 0.69
C GLY A 73 6.39 -28.14 1.56
N LEU A 74 5.37 -27.66 2.26
CA LEU A 74 5.55 -26.62 3.27
C LEU A 74 6.36 -27.23 4.43
N PRO A 75 7.57 -26.72 4.72
CA PRO A 75 8.29 -27.14 5.91
C PRO A 75 7.43 -26.88 7.15
N SER A 76 7.60 -27.68 8.21
CA SER A 76 6.91 -27.44 9.47
C SER A 76 7.20 -25.99 9.94
N LEU A 77 6.14 -25.19 10.12
CA LEU A 77 6.20 -23.76 10.40
C LEU A 77 6.60 -23.49 11.87
N ASP A 78 7.76 -24.00 12.27
CA ASP A 78 8.14 -24.09 13.68
C ASP A 78 9.17 -23.02 14.07
N LYS A 79 9.78 -22.36 13.09
CA LYS A 79 10.92 -21.44 13.29
C LYS A 79 10.85 -20.21 12.39
N PRO A 80 11.48 -19.07 12.75
CA PRO A 80 11.66 -17.97 11.81
C PRO A 80 12.42 -18.43 10.56
N GLY A 81 11.95 -18.06 9.38
CA GLY A 81 12.54 -18.49 8.12
C GLY A 81 11.78 -17.96 6.91
N TRP A 82 12.23 -18.36 5.72
CA TRP A 82 11.57 -18.07 4.46
C TRP A 82 10.59 -19.20 4.14
N TYR A 83 9.35 -18.81 3.86
CA TYR A 83 8.29 -19.73 3.46
C TYR A 83 7.78 -19.32 2.09
N SER A 84 7.53 -20.31 1.24
CA SER A 84 6.93 -20.10 -0.07
C SER A 84 5.66 -20.93 -0.15
N GLN A 85 4.66 -20.40 -0.85
CA GLN A 85 3.32 -20.98 -0.90
C GLN A 85 2.65 -21.00 0.49
N GLY A 86 1.47 -21.61 0.60
CA GLY A 86 0.72 -21.70 1.85
C GLY A 86 -0.65 -21.05 1.80
N ASN A 87 -1.32 -21.03 2.96
CA ASN A 87 -2.67 -20.54 3.09
C ASN A 87 -2.89 -19.95 4.49
N TRP A 88 -4.06 -19.34 4.67
CA TRP A 88 -4.45 -18.69 5.92
C TRP A 88 -4.35 -19.61 7.16
N PRO A 89 -4.92 -20.83 7.16
CA PRO A 89 -4.76 -21.76 8.29
C PRO A 89 -3.32 -21.99 8.75
N HIS A 90 -2.39 -22.20 7.81
CA HIS A 90 -0.98 -22.42 8.14
C HIS A 90 -0.33 -21.17 8.74
N LEU A 91 -0.61 -20.00 8.17
CA LEU A 91 -0.11 -18.73 8.70
C LEU A 91 -0.66 -18.45 10.10
N HIS A 92 -1.94 -18.71 10.32
CA HIS A 92 -2.58 -18.52 11.61
C HIS A 92 -1.93 -19.39 12.70
N GLU A 93 -1.63 -20.65 12.39
CA GLU A 93 -0.94 -21.54 13.33
C GLU A 93 0.50 -21.06 13.61
N LEU A 94 1.25 -20.66 12.59
CA LEU A 94 2.58 -20.06 12.78
C LEU A 94 2.52 -18.85 13.72
N VAL A 95 1.58 -17.93 13.50
CA VAL A 95 1.45 -16.72 14.33
C VAL A 95 1.14 -17.10 15.78
N LYS A 96 0.31 -18.11 16.03
CA LYS A 96 0.06 -18.62 17.39
C LYS A 96 1.34 -19.16 18.02
N THR A 97 2.07 -20.01 17.30
CA THR A 97 3.33 -20.60 17.78
C THR A 97 4.38 -19.52 18.05
N MET A 98 4.58 -18.57 17.15
CA MET A 98 5.55 -17.48 17.31
C MET A 98 5.21 -16.52 18.46
N THR A 99 3.92 -16.29 18.72
CA THR A 99 3.48 -15.36 19.76
C THR A 99 3.21 -16.04 21.11
N GLY A 100 3.08 -17.36 21.14
CA GLY A 100 2.63 -18.13 22.31
C GLY A 100 1.20 -17.80 22.74
N LYS A 101 0.38 -17.21 21.85
CA LYS A 101 -0.98 -16.75 22.16
C LYS A 101 -2.01 -17.59 21.40
N PRO A 102 -3.08 -18.05 22.07
CA PRO A 102 -4.15 -18.79 21.40
C PRO A 102 -4.93 -17.91 20.41
N GLU A 103 -5.01 -16.61 20.69
CA GLU A 103 -5.68 -15.59 19.86
C GLU A 103 -4.73 -14.39 19.67
N PRO A 104 -3.81 -14.46 18.69
CA PRO A 104 -2.91 -13.36 18.41
C PRO A 104 -3.65 -12.19 17.76
N LYS A 105 -3.39 -10.97 18.26
CA LYS A 105 -3.86 -9.74 17.60
C LYS A 105 -2.90 -9.41 16.46
N VAL A 106 -3.44 -9.22 15.27
CA VAL A 106 -2.66 -8.94 14.05
C VAL A 106 -3.10 -7.61 13.47
N VAL A 107 -2.11 -6.81 13.07
CA VAL A 107 -2.29 -5.65 12.20
C VAL A 107 -1.63 -5.98 10.87
N TYR A 108 -2.35 -5.83 9.76
CA TYR A 108 -1.89 -6.13 8.41
C TYR A 108 -1.89 -4.87 7.55
N PHE A 109 -0.75 -4.58 6.93
CA PHE A 109 -0.55 -3.45 6.04
C PHE A 109 -0.56 -3.96 4.60
N GLY A 110 -1.29 -3.29 3.72
CA GLY A 110 -1.34 -3.66 2.31
C GLY A 110 -1.99 -2.58 1.45
N ASP A 111 -1.74 -2.65 0.16
CA ASP A 111 -2.16 -1.71 -0.87
C ASP A 111 -3.26 -2.30 -1.77
N SER A 112 -3.47 -3.63 -1.74
CA SER A 112 -4.51 -4.25 -2.56
C SER A 112 -5.80 -4.44 -1.79
N MET A 113 -6.86 -3.73 -2.20
CA MET A 113 -8.19 -3.97 -1.63
C MET A 113 -8.66 -5.41 -1.81
N ARG A 114 -8.27 -6.06 -2.91
CA ARG A 114 -8.72 -7.41 -3.26
C ARG A 114 -7.92 -8.50 -2.54
N SER A 115 -6.59 -8.43 -2.57
CA SER A 115 -5.73 -9.49 -2.03
C SER A 115 -5.30 -9.25 -0.60
N ASP A 116 -5.33 -8.00 -0.12
CA ASP A 116 -4.89 -7.65 1.23
C ASP A 116 -6.08 -7.34 2.13
N MET A 117 -6.80 -6.25 1.85
CA MET A 117 -7.80 -5.73 2.80
C MET A 117 -9.00 -6.66 2.95
N PHE A 118 -9.65 -7.02 1.84
CA PHE A 118 -10.83 -7.88 1.86
C PHE A 118 -10.60 -9.20 2.62
N PRO A 119 -9.56 -10.01 2.31
CA PRO A 119 -9.38 -11.28 2.99
C PRO A 119 -8.88 -11.12 4.44
N ALA A 120 -7.97 -10.19 4.71
CA ALA A 120 -7.47 -9.94 6.07
C ALA A 120 -8.60 -9.54 7.03
N SER A 121 -9.48 -8.64 6.59
CA SER A 121 -10.63 -8.19 7.37
C SER A 121 -11.74 -9.24 7.44
N SER A 122 -12.09 -9.85 6.31
CA SER A 122 -13.25 -10.75 6.24
C SER A 122 -12.98 -12.13 6.84
N PHE A 123 -11.81 -12.72 6.56
CA PHE A 123 -11.46 -14.07 7.00
C PHE A 123 -10.49 -14.08 8.18
N GLY A 124 -9.49 -13.18 8.17
CA GLY A 124 -8.50 -13.07 9.24
C GLY A 124 -9.02 -12.40 10.51
N LYS A 125 -10.06 -11.54 10.37
CA LYS A 125 -10.54 -10.63 11.44
C LYS A 125 -9.41 -9.76 12.00
N TRP A 126 -8.49 -9.37 11.13
CA TRP A 126 -7.34 -8.55 11.48
C TRP A 126 -7.67 -7.08 11.47
N GLU A 127 -6.87 -6.31 12.20
CA GLU A 127 -6.81 -4.88 12.00
C GLU A 127 -6.07 -4.61 10.68
N THR A 128 -6.65 -3.81 9.80
CA THR A 128 -6.13 -3.60 8.45
C THR A 128 -5.77 -2.14 8.23
N VAL A 129 -4.55 -1.88 7.76
CA VAL A 129 -4.09 -0.54 7.40
C VAL A 129 -3.90 -0.52 5.88
N MET A 130 -4.78 0.20 5.20
CA MET A 130 -4.68 0.38 3.75
C MET A 130 -3.61 1.44 3.45
N ILE A 131 -2.68 1.10 2.57
CA ILE A 131 -1.73 2.04 1.98
C ILE A 131 -2.35 2.59 0.70
N VAL A 132 -2.54 3.91 0.62
CA VAL A 132 -3.23 4.60 -0.48
C VAL A 132 -2.41 5.80 -0.91
N GLU A 133 -1.47 5.61 -1.83
CA GLU A 133 -0.59 6.69 -2.31
C GLU A 133 -1.37 7.84 -2.95
N GLU A 134 -2.54 7.57 -3.53
CA GLU A 134 -3.42 8.56 -4.15
C GLU A 134 -3.90 9.63 -3.16
N MET A 135 -3.78 9.40 -1.85
CA MET A 135 -4.01 10.42 -0.84
C MET A 135 -3.10 11.64 -1.04
N GLU A 136 -1.85 11.45 -1.45
CA GLU A 136 -0.88 12.53 -1.64
C GLU A 136 -1.28 13.46 -2.80
N GLY A 137 -1.90 12.90 -3.84
CA GLY A 137 -2.49 13.67 -4.95
C GLY A 137 -3.67 14.53 -4.55
N GLU A 138 -4.30 14.20 -3.43
CA GLU A 138 -5.46 14.90 -2.89
C GLU A 138 -5.11 15.74 -1.67
N GLY A 139 -3.94 16.37 -1.74
CA GLY A 139 -3.48 17.40 -0.82
C GLY A 139 -2.92 16.88 0.50
N VAL A 140 -2.88 15.56 0.73
CA VAL A 140 -2.23 15.01 1.92
C VAL A 140 -0.72 15.19 1.77
N PRO A 141 -0.05 15.88 2.71
CA PRO A 141 1.38 16.14 2.58
C PRO A 141 2.17 14.84 2.66
N LYS A 142 3.23 14.71 1.86
CA LYS A 142 4.24 13.67 2.04
C LYS A 142 4.86 13.76 3.43
N SER A 143 5.24 12.63 4.00
CA SER A 143 5.99 12.61 5.26
C SER A 143 7.38 13.26 5.12
N ASP A 144 7.86 13.91 6.20
CA ASP A 144 9.22 14.49 6.25
C ASP A 144 10.30 13.44 5.94
N ALA A 145 10.07 12.21 6.39
CA ALA A 145 10.95 11.07 6.14
C ALA A 145 10.99 10.66 4.65
N ALA A 146 9.88 10.83 3.90
CA ALA A 146 9.86 10.57 2.46
C ALA A 146 10.57 11.69 1.68
N VAL A 147 10.29 12.95 2.02
CA VAL A 147 10.92 14.14 1.38
C VAL A 147 12.43 14.13 1.54
N SER A 148 12.93 13.78 2.73
CA SER A 148 14.36 13.69 3.01
C SER A 148 15.06 12.56 2.23
N ASN A 149 14.38 11.44 1.95
CA ASN A 149 14.95 10.39 1.09
C ASN A 149 15.00 10.80 -0.38
N GLU A 150 13.96 11.44 -0.90
CA GLU A 150 13.93 11.91 -2.29
C GLU A 150 15.09 12.88 -2.58
N ALA A 151 15.37 13.79 -1.63
CA ALA A 151 16.48 14.73 -1.73
C ALA A 151 17.87 14.07 -1.76
N GLN A 152 18.02 12.84 -1.27
CA GLN A 152 19.29 12.09 -1.30
C GLN A 152 19.50 11.29 -2.59
N VAL A 153 18.45 11.07 -3.38
CA VAL A 153 18.45 10.14 -4.53
C VAL A 153 18.57 10.85 -5.87
N GLU A 154 18.31 12.17 -5.96
CA GLU A 154 18.43 12.94 -7.21
C GLU A 154 19.82 12.76 -7.87
N PRO A 155 19.91 12.11 -9.05
CA PRO A 155 21.19 11.94 -9.75
C PRO A 155 21.65 13.26 -10.39
N LEU A 156 22.91 13.63 -10.16
CA LEU A 156 23.61 14.71 -10.85
C LEU A 156 23.97 14.31 -12.30
N GLU A 157 22.99 14.04 -13.16
CA GLU A 157 23.25 13.74 -14.59
C GLU A 157 22.46 14.60 -15.58
N LYS A 158 23.09 14.86 -16.72
CA LYS A 158 22.62 15.74 -17.80
C LYS A 158 21.29 15.26 -18.38
N LYS A 159 20.24 16.05 -18.14
CA LYS A 159 18.89 15.89 -18.71
C LYS A 159 18.93 15.57 -20.20
N GLY A 160 18.41 14.40 -20.56
CA GLY A 160 18.18 14.02 -21.97
C GLY A 160 16.98 14.78 -22.55
N LYS A 161 16.96 14.99 -23.87
CA LYS A 161 15.90 15.74 -24.60
C LYS A 161 14.45 15.23 -24.43
N PHE A 162 14.24 14.07 -23.81
CA PHE A 162 12.90 13.52 -23.50
C PHE A 162 12.48 13.70 -22.03
N GLU A 163 13.35 14.23 -21.17
CA GLU A 163 13.07 14.49 -19.74
C GLU A 163 12.49 15.90 -19.50
N GLU A 164 12.38 16.73 -20.55
CA GLU A 164 11.85 18.10 -20.47
C GLU A 164 10.36 18.16 -20.10
N GLN A 165 9.62 17.04 -20.19
CA GLN A 165 8.21 17.01 -19.77
C GLN A 165 7.99 16.68 -18.30
N GLY A 166 9.02 16.24 -17.55
CA GLY A 166 8.90 15.86 -16.14
C GLY A 166 7.93 14.69 -15.93
N MET A 167 8.40 13.55 -15.40
CA MET A 167 7.43 12.60 -14.85
C MET A 167 6.73 13.31 -13.69
N LYS A 168 5.41 13.49 -13.83
CA LYS A 168 4.52 13.88 -12.75
C LYS A 168 4.76 12.97 -11.54
N SER A 169 4.52 13.49 -10.33
CA SER A 169 4.63 12.66 -9.14
C SER A 169 3.68 11.46 -9.32
N PRO A 170 4.10 10.22 -8.97
CA PRO A 170 3.25 9.03 -9.16
C PRO A 170 1.83 9.21 -8.61
N SER A 171 1.74 9.95 -7.49
CA SER A 171 0.52 10.22 -6.76
C SER A 171 -0.32 11.39 -7.29
N ASP A 172 0.05 12.08 -8.37
CA ASP A 172 -0.66 13.30 -8.81
C ASP A 172 -2.14 13.04 -9.13
N ALA A 173 -3.01 14.00 -8.78
CA ALA A 173 -4.44 13.92 -9.08
C ALA A 173 -4.72 13.74 -10.58
N SER A 174 -5.71 12.90 -10.90
CA SER A 174 -6.07 12.61 -12.28
C SER A 174 -6.86 13.75 -12.92
N ASN A 175 -6.31 14.29 -14.01
CA ASN A 175 -6.99 15.30 -14.82
C ASN A 175 -8.09 14.72 -15.72
N GLN A 176 -8.10 13.41 -15.94
CA GLN A 176 -9.00 12.75 -16.91
C GLN A 176 -10.09 11.93 -16.22
N TRP A 177 -9.76 11.25 -15.13
CA TRP A 177 -10.64 10.27 -14.47
C TRP A 177 -11.23 10.79 -13.16
N GLY A 178 -10.86 11.99 -12.75
CA GLY A 178 -11.33 12.60 -11.51
C GLY A 178 -10.65 12.02 -10.26
N SER A 179 -11.28 12.24 -9.12
CA SER A 179 -10.76 11.82 -7.82
C SER A 179 -10.85 10.30 -7.64
N TYR A 180 -9.86 9.73 -6.95
CA TYR A 180 -9.90 8.33 -6.54
C TYR A 180 -10.98 8.07 -5.48
N PHE A 181 -11.38 9.08 -4.71
CA PHE A 181 -12.26 8.95 -3.55
C PHE A 181 -13.70 9.39 -3.80
N VAL A 182 -13.91 10.44 -4.61
CA VAL A 182 -15.23 11.01 -4.90
C VAL A 182 -15.47 11.13 -6.40
N ASP A 183 -16.58 10.57 -6.86
CA ASP A 183 -17.08 10.75 -8.21
C ASP A 183 -18.07 11.93 -8.26
N VAL A 184 -18.00 12.69 -9.34
CA VAL A 184 -18.78 13.91 -9.54
C VAL A 184 -19.58 13.75 -10.82
N SER A 185 -20.90 13.68 -10.67
CA SER A 185 -21.82 13.49 -11.79
C SER A 185 -22.73 14.70 -11.96
N GLN A 186 -22.78 15.25 -13.16
CA GLN A 186 -23.78 16.24 -13.55
C GLN A 186 -25.08 15.50 -13.90
N SER A 187 -26.15 15.74 -13.15
CA SER A 187 -27.45 15.19 -13.53
C SER A 187 -27.94 15.95 -14.77
N GLY A 188 -28.29 15.23 -15.84
CA GLY A 188 -28.65 15.83 -17.12
C GLY A 188 -29.90 16.71 -17.01
N GLY A 189 -29.69 18.03 -16.93
CA GLY A 189 -30.72 19.05 -17.08
C GLY A 189 -30.95 19.99 -15.89
N GLY A 190 -30.26 19.82 -14.76
CA GLY A 190 -30.32 20.75 -13.62
C GLY A 190 -28.92 21.07 -13.08
N ASP A 191 -28.74 22.28 -12.53
CA ASP A 191 -27.49 22.79 -11.93
C ASP A 191 -27.03 22.04 -10.65
N GLU A 192 -27.64 20.90 -10.31
CA GLU A 192 -27.28 20.12 -9.12
C GLU A 192 -26.22 19.06 -9.45
N GLU A 193 -25.00 19.35 -9.03
CA GLU A 193 -23.85 18.45 -9.08
C GLU A 193 -23.97 17.38 -7.97
N SER A 194 -24.08 16.10 -8.35
CA SER A 194 -24.20 14.99 -7.40
C SER A 194 -22.84 14.35 -7.15
N GLN A 195 -22.36 14.45 -5.90
CA GLN A 195 -21.10 13.87 -5.44
C GLN A 195 -21.30 12.55 -4.70
N LYS A 196 -20.67 11.47 -5.19
CA LYS A 196 -20.78 10.12 -4.64
C LYS A 196 -19.41 9.57 -4.27
N LEU A 197 -19.35 8.71 -3.25
CA LEU A 197 -18.12 7.97 -2.98
C LEU A 197 -17.85 7.02 -4.13
N THR A 198 -16.60 6.94 -4.57
CA THR A 198 -16.18 5.92 -5.53
C THR A 198 -16.30 4.53 -4.91
N TRP A 199 -16.30 3.51 -5.77
CA TRP A 199 -16.20 2.12 -5.29
C TRP A 199 -14.94 1.90 -4.45
N CYS A 200 -13.83 2.56 -4.80
CA CYS A 200 -12.59 2.47 -4.07
C CYS A 200 -12.71 3.01 -2.64
N CYS A 201 -13.21 4.24 -2.48
CA CYS A 201 -13.41 4.85 -1.17
C CYS A 201 -14.42 4.06 -0.32
N HIS A 202 -15.53 3.60 -0.91
CA HIS A 202 -16.47 2.73 -0.22
C HIS A 202 -15.80 1.46 0.33
N SER A 203 -14.94 0.84 -0.48
CA SER A 203 -14.24 -0.39 -0.12
C SER A 203 -13.17 -0.16 0.95
N ILE A 204 -12.45 0.98 0.91
CA ILE A 204 -11.54 1.41 1.98
C ILE A 204 -12.29 1.47 3.31
N HIS A 205 -13.42 2.19 3.36
CA HIS A 205 -14.22 2.32 4.59
C HIS A 205 -14.77 0.99 5.11
N LYS A 206 -15.05 0.05 4.21
CA LYS A 206 -15.67 -1.23 4.56
C LYS A 206 -14.66 -2.27 5.06
N TYR A 207 -13.48 -2.32 4.47
CA TYR A 207 -12.51 -3.41 4.70
C TYR A 207 -11.24 -2.98 5.42
N SER A 208 -11.05 -1.68 5.68
CA SER A 208 -9.87 -1.14 6.35
C SER A 208 -10.22 -0.62 7.74
N THR A 209 -9.31 -0.74 8.70
CA THR A 209 -9.40 -0.06 9.99
C THR A 209 -9.06 1.43 9.86
N MET A 210 -8.04 1.73 9.06
CA MET A 210 -7.58 3.09 8.75
C MET A 210 -6.83 3.09 7.40
N ALA A 211 -6.58 4.28 6.86
CA ALA A 211 -5.82 4.47 5.63
C ALA A 211 -4.70 5.50 5.83
N ILE A 212 -3.54 5.23 5.24
CA ILE A 212 -2.36 6.11 5.23
C ILE A 212 -1.76 6.15 3.82
N PRO A 213 -1.06 7.24 3.44
CA PRO A 213 -0.41 7.29 2.14
C PRO A 213 0.78 6.34 2.05
N SER A 214 1.51 6.20 3.15
CA SER A 214 2.69 5.36 3.26
C SER A 214 3.01 5.04 4.71
N VAL A 215 3.88 4.05 4.96
CA VAL A 215 4.29 3.67 6.33
C VAL A 215 5.13 4.76 6.99
N GLU A 216 5.84 5.58 6.21
CA GLU A 216 6.64 6.71 6.68
C GLU A 216 5.80 7.71 7.50
N HIS A 217 4.51 7.85 7.17
CA HIS A 217 3.62 8.74 7.90
C HIS A 217 3.41 8.34 9.37
N ILE A 218 3.63 7.08 9.73
CA ILE A 218 3.40 6.57 11.08
C ILE A 218 4.67 6.12 11.79
N ALA A 219 5.80 6.07 11.09
CA ALA A 219 7.02 5.45 11.59
C ALA A 219 7.68 6.22 12.75
N ASP A 220 7.52 7.54 12.79
CA ASP A 220 8.03 8.40 13.87
C ASP A 220 7.06 8.54 15.07
N LEU A 221 5.88 7.93 14.99
CA LEU A 221 4.89 8.00 16.07
C LEU A 221 5.22 7.02 17.19
N PRO A 222 4.84 7.33 18.45
CA PRO A 222 4.92 6.38 19.55
C PRO A 222 4.16 5.08 19.25
N LEU A 223 4.70 3.94 19.67
CA LEU A 223 4.08 2.62 19.41
C LEU A 223 2.69 2.44 20.06
N ASP A 224 2.35 3.27 21.04
CA ASP A 224 1.06 3.28 21.74
C ASP A 224 0.08 4.35 21.23
N TYR A 225 0.46 5.11 20.18
CA TYR A 225 -0.36 6.12 19.53
C TYR A 225 -1.75 5.57 19.16
N LYS A 226 -2.76 6.42 19.30
CA LYS A 226 -4.17 6.07 19.04
C LYS A 226 -4.63 6.71 17.74
N PHE A 227 -4.80 5.88 16.72
CA PHE A 227 -5.28 6.34 15.43
C PHE A 227 -6.81 6.48 15.40
N PRO A 228 -7.34 7.48 14.68
CA PRO A 228 -8.74 7.47 14.29
C PRO A 228 -9.02 6.26 13.41
N ARG A 229 -10.22 5.67 13.56
CA ARG A 229 -10.62 4.46 12.85
C ARG A 229 -11.85 4.73 12.02
N PHE A 230 -11.96 4.06 10.87
CA PHE A 230 -13.19 3.99 10.12
C PHE A 230 -14.30 3.38 10.98
N SER A 231 -15.49 3.94 10.87
CA SER A 231 -16.67 3.49 11.60
C SER A 231 -17.91 3.99 10.86
N PRO A 232 -18.98 3.17 10.77
CA PRO A 232 -20.23 3.58 10.15
C PRO A 232 -20.92 4.72 10.92
N ASP A 233 -20.60 4.88 12.21
CA ASP A 233 -21.21 5.89 13.10
C ASP A 233 -20.44 7.22 13.08
N LYS A 234 -19.35 7.31 12.31
CA LYS A 234 -18.49 8.49 12.22
C LYS A 234 -18.54 9.11 10.82
N PRO A 235 -18.21 10.40 10.68
CA PRO A 235 -18.08 11.02 9.37
C PRO A 235 -17.12 10.24 8.46
N CYS A 236 -17.44 10.20 7.17
CA CYS A 236 -16.63 9.50 6.17
C CYS A 236 -15.20 10.03 6.00
N THR A 237 -14.87 11.16 6.64
CA THR A 237 -13.54 11.73 6.74
C THR A 237 -12.71 11.15 7.90
N THR A 238 -13.32 10.44 8.84
CA THR A 238 -12.58 9.81 9.96
C THR A 238 -11.89 8.54 9.50
N GLY A 239 -10.67 8.27 9.98
CA GLY A 239 -9.94 7.02 9.69
C GLY A 239 -8.83 7.17 8.66
N TYR A 240 -8.74 8.34 8.03
CA TYR A 240 -7.57 8.75 7.25
C TYR A 240 -6.53 9.42 8.14
N TYR A 241 -5.26 9.10 7.95
CA TYR A 241 -4.14 9.72 8.64
C TYR A 241 -3.03 10.09 7.64
N PRO A 242 -2.38 11.27 7.74
CA PRO A 242 -2.52 12.28 8.80
C PRO A 242 -3.81 13.11 8.71
N ARG A 243 -4.44 13.16 7.55
CA ARG A 243 -5.72 13.85 7.32
C ARG A 243 -6.50 13.20 6.17
N PRO A 244 -7.78 13.55 5.97
CA PRO A 244 -8.59 13.05 4.86
C PRO A 244 -8.18 13.70 3.52
N PRO A 245 -8.39 13.00 2.38
CA PRO A 245 -8.30 13.56 1.03
C PRO A 245 -9.18 14.79 0.79
N ASP A 246 -8.71 15.74 -0.02
CA ASP A 246 -9.42 17.00 -0.30
C ASP A 246 -10.81 16.81 -0.94
N SER A 247 -10.98 15.83 -1.82
CA SER A 247 -12.29 15.57 -2.43
C SER A 247 -13.34 15.15 -1.40
N LEU A 248 -12.94 14.36 -0.40
CA LEU A 248 -13.80 13.92 0.70
C LEU A 248 -14.15 15.07 1.65
N LEU A 249 -13.20 15.97 1.91
CA LEU A 249 -13.45 17.18 2.71
C LEU A 249 -14.48 18.07 2.02
N LYS A 250 -14.29 18.40 0.74
CA LYS A 250 -15.22 19.21 -0.07
C LYS A 250 -16.63 18.63 -0.07
N ARG A 251 -16.73 17.31 -0.26
CA ARG A 251 -18.02 16.61 -0.21
C ARG A 251 -18.69 16.67 1.16
N CYS A 252 -17.92 16.63 2.24
CA CYS A 252 -18.46 16.73 3.59
C CYS A 252 -18.99 18.14 3.88
N GLU A 253 -18.29 19.17 3.40
CA GLU A 253 -18.71 20.58 3.50
C GLU A 253 -20.02 20.82 2.74
N SER A 254 -20.20 20.23 1.55
CA SER A 254 -21.44 20.39 0.78
C SER A 254 -22.67 19.70 1.40
N LEU A 255 -22.46 18.80 2.36
CA LEU A 255 -23.53 18.06 3.06
C LEU A 255 -23.88 18.64 4.44
N SER A 256 -23.14 19.66 4.88
CA SER A 256 -23.31 20.32 6.19
C SER A 256 -24.12 21.60 6.06
#